data_AF-A0A954RZZ6-F1
#
_entry.id   AF-A0A954RZZ6-F1
#
_cell.length_a   1.000
_cell.length_b   1.000
_cell.length_c   1.000
_cell.angle_alpha   90.00
_cell.angle_beta   90.00
_cell.angle_gamma   90.00
#
_symmetry.space_group_name_H-M   'P 1'
#
loop_
_entity.id
_entity.type
_entity.pdbx_description
1 polymer ?
#
loop_
_entity_poly.entity_id
_entity_poly.type
_entity_poly.pdbx_seq_one_letter_code
_entity_poly.pdbx_strand_id
1 'polypeptide(L)'
;MQAPKNGFFYVIDRTNGEFISGNNYVEINWASGLDPVTGRPIEAEGIRYKDQPMVMMPGPLGGHNWYPMSRDPATGYVFLPTQNTSSVYSNSGSMEKNNVGWNLGQGPSSQPIRNPQDRARSQALTPSSLIAWDPVTQSPAWRVDYPVYGNSGTLATGGGLVFQGSADGVFHAYGTDDGVEYWNREVGDAILGGPVTYELDGEQYVLALAGQGGAIPLTMGLLSGNHPRYMNGRLIAFKLGATGELSIPEPTPPEPLNTDITTTRGDTLAGAAAYGSYCSVCHGPAALSVGSIPDLRFSSSILNQDAFMSIVLDGLFASRGMASFAADLGAIDVENIRAYLLQQAAAVPR
;
A
#
# COMPACT_ATOMS: atom_id res chain seq x y z
N MET A 1 14.13 -6.19 18.67
CA MET A 1 13.74 -6.92 17.44
C MET A 1 13.05 -5.93 16.52
N GLN A 2 13.38 -5.93 15.24
CA GLN A 2 12.85 -4.96 14.29
C GLN A 2 12.81 -5.56 12.87
N ALA A 3 11.71 -5.36 12.15
CA ALA A 3 11.59 -5.70 10.74
C ALA A 3 11.34 -4.42 9.93
N PRO A 4 12.36 -3.62 9.59
CA PRO A 4 12.16 -2.39 8.82
C PRO A 4 11.90 -2.69 7.34
N LYS A 5 11.52 -1.65 6.58
CA LYS A 5 11.19 -1.72 5.15
C LYS A 5 12.19 -2.48 4.27
N ASN A 6 13.46 -2.53 4.65
CA ASN A 6 14.55 -3.08 3.84
C ASN A 6 14.49 -4.61 3.67
N GLY A 7 13.60 -5.32 4.39
CA GLY A 7 13.38 -6.75 4.20
C GLY A 7 14.23 -7.66 5.09
N PHE A 8 15.05 -7.13 6.00
CA PHE A 8 15.78 -7.90 7.02
C PHE A 8 15.09 -7.85 8.38
N PHE A 9 15.06 -8.96 9.11
CA PHE A 9 14.63 -9.01 10.49
C PHE A 9 15.87 -8.92 11.38
N TYR A 10 15.93 -7.94 12.28
CA TYR A 10 17.07 -7.70 13.14
C TYR A 10 16.77 -8.05 14.59
N VAL A 11 17.71 -8.74 15.23
CA VAL A 11 17.79 -8.90 16.69
C VAL A 11 19.00 -8.12 17.17
N ILE A 12 18.75 -7.20 18.10
CA ILE A 12 19.72 -6.24 18.62
C ILE A 12 19.61 -6.29 20.14
N ASP A 13 20.74 -6.29 20.83
CA ASP A 13 20.77 -6.14 22.29
C ASP A 13 20.33 -4.71 22.63
N ARG A 14 19.18 -4.61 23.31
CA ARG A 14 18.57 -3.32 23.67
C ARG A 14 19.37 -2.53 24.71
N THR A 15 20.35 -3.15 25.38
CA THR A 15 21.12 -2.55 26.48
C THR A 15 22.35 -1.80 25.97
N ASN A 16 22.90 -2.19 24.82
CA ASN A 16 24.12 -1.61 24.26
C ASN A 16 24.05 -1.34 22.74
N GLY A 17 23.03 -1.84 22.04
CA GLY A 17 22.86 -1.68 20.59
C GLY A 17 23.65 -2.67 19.74
N GLU A 18 24.27 -3.69 20.35
CA GLU A 18 25.04 -4.70 19.62
C GLU A 18 24.15 -5.58 18.74
N PHE A 19 24.63 -5.87 17.53
CA PHE A 19 23.97 -6.79 16.61
C PHE A 19 24.08 -8.22 17.15
N ILE A 20 22.95 -8.93 17.22
CA ILE A 20 22.89 -10.34 17.63
C ILE A 20 22.74 -11.22 16.39
N SER A 21 21.72 -10.96 15.57
CA SER A 21 21.43 -11.73 14.36
C SER A 21 20.49 -10.99 13.43
N GLY A 22 20.46 -11.44 12.17
CA GLY A 22 19.45 -10.99 11.22
C GLY A 22 19.47 -11.77 9.91
N ASN A 23 18.31 -11.88 9.29
CA ASN A 23 18.10 -12.55 8.02
C ASN A 23 16.93 -11.91 7.26
N ASN A 24 16.86 -12.07 5.94
CA ASN A 24 15.78 -11.49 5.17
C ASN A 24 14.46 -12.26 5.35
N TYR A 25 13.37 -11.55 5.65
CA TYR A 25 12.04 -12.12 5.87
C TYR A 25 11.14 -12.04 4.61
N VAL A 26 11.59 -11.29 3.60
CA VAL A 26 11.03 -11.24 2.25
C VAL A 26 12.17 -11.40 1.24
N GLU A 27 11.80 -11.57 -0.02
CA GLU A 27 12.76 -11.47 -1.10
C GLU A 27 13.37 -10.07 -1.16
N ILE A 28 14.69 -10.01 -1.32
CA ILE A 28 15.44 -8.78 -1.49
C ILE A 28 16.38 -8.90 -2.70
N ASN A 29 16.73 -7.77 -3.31
CA ASN A 29 17.79 -7.72 -4.32
C ASN A 29 18.83 -6.62 -4.07
N TRP A 30 18.62 -5.79 -3.05
CA TRP A 30 19.47 -4.63 -2.79
C TRP A 30 20.75 -4.96 -2.01
N ALA A 31 20.75 -6.10 -1.34
CA ALA A 31 21.87 -6.65 -0.60
C ALA A 31 21.92 -8.17 -0.78
N SER A 32 23.11 -8.76 -0.65
CA SER A 32 23.30 -10.22 -0.67
C SER A 32 23.20 -10.85 0.72
N GLY A 33 23.12 -10.04 1.78
CA GLY A 33 23.07 -10.50 3.16
C GLY A 33 23.52 -9.42 4.14
N LEU A 34 23.77 -9.83 5.38
CA LEU A 34 24.34 -8.99 6.43
C LEU A 34 25.74 -9.48 6.79
N ASP A 35 26.64 -8.56 7.11
CA ASP A 35 27.89 -8.88 7.78
C ASP A 35 27.58 -9.54 9.14
N PRO A 36 28.13 -10.74 9.43
CA PRO A 36 27.71 -11.52 10.59
C PRO A 36 28.17 -10.95 11.93
N VAL A 37 29.09 -9.99 11.95
CA VAL A 37 29.62 -9.37 13.16
C VAL A 37 28.92 -8.05 13.44
N THR A 38 28.77 -7.23 12.42
CA THR A 38 28.29 -5.84 12.55
C THR A 38 26.81 -5.67 12.20
N GLY A 39 26.20 -6.65 11.52
CA GLY A 39 24.86 -6.54 10.97
C GLY A 39 24.76 -5.57 9.80
N ARG A 40 25.89 -5.08 9.27
CA ARG A 40 25.91 -4.13 8.16
C ARG A 40 25.50 -4.84 6.86
N PRO A 41 24.52 -4.32 6.11
CA PRO A 41 24.13 -4.89 4.83
C PRO A 41 25.27 -4.90 3.81
N ILE A 42 25.41 -6.02 3.10
CA ILE A 42 26.36 -6.19 2.00
C ILE A 42 25.63 -5.81 0.71
N GLU A 43 25.79 -4.56 0.28
CA GLU A 43 25.08 -4.01 -0.89
C GLU A 43 25.41 -4.77 -2.17
N ALA A 44 24.38 -5.04 -2.97
CA ALA A 44 24.53 -5.60 -4.30
C ALA A 44 25.18 -4.57 -5.25
N GLU A 45 25.94 -5.06 -6.24
CA GLU A 45 26.56 -4.19 -7.24
C GLU A 45 25.51 -3.39 -8.02
N GLY A 46 25.79 -2.10 -8.28
CA GLY A 46 24.90 -1.23 -9.05
C GLY A 46 23.63 -0.77 -8.34
N ILE A 47 23.34 -1.28 -7.13
CA ILE A 47 22.05 -1.02 -6.45
C ILE A 47 21.80 0.45 -6.12
N ARG A 48 22.86 1.26 -6.05
CA ARG A 48 22.78 2.71 -5.82
C ARG A 48 22.36 3.53 -7.04
N TYR A 49 22.01 2.88 -8.15
CA TYR A 49 21.36 3.49 -9.33
C TYR A 49 22.05 4.78 -9.84
N LYS A 50 23.37 4.88 -9.69
CA LYS A 50 24.14 6.09 -10.01
C LYS A 50 24.12 6.40 -11.51
N ASP A 51 24.36 5.37 -12.30
CA ASP A 51 24.57 5.48 -13.75
C ASP A 51 23.38 4.92 -14.56
N GLN A 52 22.57 4.04 -13.96
CA GLN A 52 21.42 3.41 -14.61
C GLN A 52 20.27 3.15 -13.63
N PRO A 53 19.01 3.20 -14.10
CA PRO A 53 17.86 2.82 -13.30
C PRO A 53 17.94 1.36 -12.83
N MET A 54 17.41 1.09 -11.63
CA MET A 54 17.36 -0.25 -11.03
C MET A 54 15.97 -0.55 -10.50
N VAL A 55 15.53 -1.81 -10.65
CA VAL A 55 14.37 -2.32 -9.92
C VAL A 55 14.85 -2.78 -8.56
N MET A 56 14.30 -2.21 -7.49
CA MET A 56 14.67 -2.56 -6.12
C MET A 56 13.54 -3.30 -5.41
N MET A 57 13.91 -4.34 -4.68
CA MET A 57 13.05 -5.16 -3.82
C MET A 57 13.68 -5.24 -2.43
N PRO A 58 12.98 -4.80 -1.36
CA PRO A 58 11.65 -4.21 -1.39
C PRO A 58 11.65 -2.77 -1.95
N GLY A 59 10.50 -2.33 -2.46
CA GLY A 59 10.29 -0.94 -2.91
C GLY A 59 10.09 0.05 -1.73
N PRO A 60 9.70 1.31 -2.00
CA PRO A 60 9.46 2.34 -0.98
C PRO A 60 8.39 1.96 0.07
N LEU A 61 7.47 1.08 -0.32
CA LEU A 61 6.42 0.53 0.54
C LEU A 61 6.97 -0.56 1.48
N GLY A 62 8.18 -1.07 1.21
CA GLY A 62 8.93 -1.96 2.09
C GLY A 62 8.45 -3.41 2.09
N GLY A 63 9.26 -4.27 2.71
CA GLY A 63 8.87 -5.64 3.08
C GLY A 63 7.89 -5.66 4.24
N HIS A 64 7.99 -4.68 5.13
CA HIS A 64 7.13 -4.39 6.27
C HIS A 64 7.09 -2.87 6.44
N ASN A 65 5.95 -2.31 6.82
CA ASN A 65 5.75 -0.87 6.91
C ASN A 65 5.36 -0.45 8.34
N TRP A 66 4.37 0.42 8.50
CA TRP A 66 3.92 0.93 9.80
C TRP A 66 2.98 -0.02 10.55
N TYR A 67 2.48 -1.07 9.90
CA TYR A 67 1.55 -2.04 10.48
C TYR A 67 2.19 -2.73 11.70
N PRO A 68 1.62 -2.63 12.91
CA PRO A 68 2.25 -3.24 14.09
C PRO A 68 2.47 -4.74 13.95
N MET A 69 3.65 -5.22 14.33
CA MET A 69 3.89 -6.65 14.60
C MET A 69 3.60 -6.94 16.07
N SER A 70 3.33 -8.20 16.39
CA SER A 70 3.11 -8.68 17.76
C SER A 70 3.96 -9.92 18.02
N ARG A 71 4.14 -10.27 19.30
CA ARG A 71 4.94 -11.42 19.72
C ARG A 71 4.15 -12.25 20.71
N ASP A 72 4.17 -13.57 20.53
CA ASP A 72 3.71 -14.50 21.56
C ASP A 72 4.92 -14.97 22.39
N PRO A 73 4.95 -14.70 23.71
CA PRO A 73 6.02 -15.19 24.58
C PRO A 73 6.10 -16.71 24.71
N ALA A 74 4.99 -17.45 24.52
CA ALA A 74 4.96 -18.90 24.70
C ALA A 74 5.68 -19.63 23.56
N THR A 75 5.35 -19.31 22.31
CA THR A 75 6.06 -19.81 21.12
C THR A 75 7.38 -19.10 20.88
N GLY A 76 7.48 -17.84 21.30
CA GLY A 76 8.61 -16.96 21.03
C GLY A 76 8.58 -16.28 19.67
N TYR A 77 7.59 -16.61 18.82
CA TYR A 77 7.45 -16.10 17.46
C TYR A 77 6.95 -14.66 17.42
N VAL A 78 7.37 -13.96 16.36
CA VAL A 78 6.92 -12.61 16.01
C VAL A 78 6.01 -12.69 14.78
N PHE A 79 4.77 -12.25 14.91
CA PHE A 79 3.79 -12.25 13.84
C PHE A 79 3.89 -10.97 13.02
N LEU A 80 4.42 -11.12 11.82
CA LEU A 80 4.87 -10.05 10.95
C LEU A 80 3.97 -9.93 9.72
N PRO A 81 3.20 -8.83 9.56
CA PRO A 81 2.61 -8.46 8.28
C PRO A 81 3.72 -8.13 7.29
N THR A 82 3.82 -8.89 6.21
CA THR A 82 4.83 -8.70 5.15
C THR A 82 4.18 -8.38 3.83
N GLN A 83 4.91 -7.74 2.93
CA GLN A 83 4.45 -7.36 1.61
C GLN A 83 5.61 -7.36 0.61
N ASN A 84 5.38 -7.93 -0.57
CA ASN A 84 6.40 -8.07 -1.61
C ASN A 84 6.28 -6.93 -2.62
N THR A 85 6.92 -5.81 -2.31
CA THR A 85 6.82 -4.61 -3.16
C THR A 85 8.10 -4.41 -3.97
N SER A 86 7.99 -3.82 -5.16
CA SER A 86 9.14 -3.43 -5.98
C SER A 86 8.92 -2.05 -6.60
N SER A 87 10.01 -1.36 -6.93
CA SER A 87 9.94 -0.05 -7.57
C SER A 87 11.20 0.25 -8.38
N VAL A 88 11.06 1.10 -9.40
CA VAL A 88 12.18 1.60 -10.19
C VAL A 88 12.77 2.82 -9.47
N TYR A 89 14.05 2.73 -9.14
CA TYR A 89 14.86 3.85 -8.68
C TYR A 89 15.76 4.31 -9.83
N SER A 90 15.88 5.63 -10.00
CA SER A 90 16.75 6.21 -11.01
C SER A 90 17.34 7.52 -10.53
N ASN A 91 18.55 7.82 -10.99
CA ASN A 91 19.17 9.11 -10.79
C ASN A 91 19.04 9.93 -12.07
N SER A 92 18.30 11.04 -12.03
CA SER A 92 18.14 11.94 -13.17
C SER A 92 19.36 12.83 -13.42
N GLY A 93 20.33 12.87 -12.51
CA GLY A 93 21.55 13.70 -12.60
C GLY A 93 21.29 15.20 -12.42
N SER A 94 20.07 15.66 -12.66
CA SER A 94 19.54 16.98 -12.35
C SER A 94 18.22 16.82 -11.60
N MET A 95 18.06 17.56 -10.51
CA MET A 95 16.84 17.58 -9.71
C MET A 95 16.23 18.97 -9.83
N GLU A 96 15.13 19.08 -10.56
CA GLU A 96 14.32 20.29 -10.56
C GLU A 96 13.35 20.23 -9.38
N LYS A 97 13.20 21.37 -8.71
CA LYS A 97 12.26 21.52 -7.59
C LYS A 97 10.89 21.88 -8.16
N ASN A 98 9.89 21.06 -7.85
CA ASN A 98 8.48 21.42 -7.99
C ASN A 98 7.98 22.06 -6.69
N ASN A 99 7.01 22.98 -6.72
CA ASN A 99 6.51 23.63 -5.51
C ASN A 99 5.38 22.83 -4.84
N VAL A 100 4.60 22.10 -5.63
CA VAL A 100 3.41 21.34 -5.21
C VAL A 100 3.55 19.87 -5.60
N GLY A 101 4.22 19.60 -6.72
CA GLY A 101 4.47 18.25 -7.23
C GLY A 101 5.30 17.37 -6.30
N TRP A 102 5.34 16.08 -6.64
CA TRP A 102 6.09 15.09 -5.90
C TRP A 102 7.61 15.32 -6.04
N ASN A 103 8.32 15.55 -4.93
CA ASN A 103 9.74 15.91 -4.91
C ASN A 103 10.55 14.90 -4.07
N LEU A 104 10.98 13.80 -4.67
CA LEU A 104 11.74 12.76 -3.97
C LEU A 104 13.26 12.84 -4.16
N GLY A 105 13.74 13.79 -4.95
CA GLY A 105 15.17 13.87 -5.28
C GLY A 105 15.68 12.65 -6.06
N GLN A 106 14.83 12.06 -6.89
CA GLN A 106 15.12 10.94 -7.77
C GLN A 106 14.48 11.18 -9.14
N GLY A 107 14.97 10.47 -10.15
CA GLY A 107 14.32 10.43 -11.45
C GLY A 107 12.94 9.76 -11.40
N PRO A 108 12.21 9.73 -12.52
CA PRO A 108 10.84 9.23 -12.58
C PRO A 108 10.68 7.83 -11.97
N SER A 109 9.97 7.73 -10.84
CA SER A 109 9.77 6.48 -10.09
C SER A 109 8.45 5.76 -10.41
N SER A 110 7.55 6.41 -11.15
CA SER A 110 6.27 5.84 -11.61
C SER A 110 6.36 5.12 -12.96
N GLN A 111 7.58 4.87 -13.44
CA GLN A 111 7.82 4.14 -14.69
C GLN A 111 7.52 2.64 -14.50
N PRO A 112 6.92 1.96 -15.49
CA PRO A 112 6.74 0.52 -15.43
C PRO A 112 8.09 -0.19 -15.44
N ILE A 113 8.16 -1.35 -14.78
CA ILE A 113 9.35 -2.22 -14.80
C ILE A 113 9.58 -2.73 -16.24
N ARG A 114 10.52 -2.14 -16.98
CA ARG A 114 10.71 -2.44 -18.41
C ARG A 114 11.38 -3.79 -18.66
N ASN A 115 12.35 -4.17 -17.83
CA ASN A 115 13.04 -5.45 -17.94
C ASN A 115 12.04 -6.61 -17.71
N PRO A 116 11.86 -7.53 -18.68
CA PRO A 116 10.92 -8.64 -18.53
C PRO A 116 11.24 -9.60 -17.38
N GLN A 117 12.52 -9.82 -17.07
CA GLN A 117 12.95 -10.70 -15.98
C GLN A 117 12.61 -10.08 -14.63
N ASP A 118 12.92 -8.79 -14.43
CA ASP A 118 12.57 -8.09 -13.18
C ASP A 118 11.05 -7.99 -12.98
N ARG A 119 10.31 -7.83 -14.09
CA ARG A 119 8.85 -7.82 -14.07
C ARG A 119 8.30 -9.19 -13.66
N ALA A 120 8.77 -10.26 -14.30
CA ALA A 120 8.37 -11.63 -13.98
C ALA A 120 8.71 -11.98 -12.52
N ARG A 121 9.91 -11.60 -12.06
CA ARG A 121 10.34 -11.76 -10.67
C ARG A 121 9.39 -11.05 -9.70
N SER A 122 9.05 -9.80 -9.97
CA SER A 122 8.10 -9.03 -9.14
C SER A 122 6.69 -9.64 -9.14
N GLN A 123 6.24 -10.18 -10.28
CA GLN A 123 4.90 -10.76 -10.43
C GLN A 123 4.76 -12.19 -9.89
N ALA A 124 5.87 -12.91 -9.72
CA ALA A 124 5.86 -14.27 -9.19
C ALA A 124 5.60 -14.32 -7.67
N LEU A 125 5.81 -13.20 -6.98
CA LEU A 125 5.60 -13.11 -5.55
C LEU A 125 4.13 -12.87 -5.22
N THR A 126 3.64 -13.56 -4.19
CA THR A 126 2.35 -13.22 -3.58
C THR A 126 2.40 -11.77 -3.06
N PRO A 127 1.32 -10.99 -3.18
CA PRO A 127 1.27 -9.61 -2.73
C PRO A 127 1.76 -9.40 -1.29
N SER A 128 1.26 -10.21 -0.36
CA SER A 128 1.57 -10.08 1.06
C SER A 128 1.36 -11.39 1.81
N SER A 129 1.85 -11.43 3.05
CA SER A 129 1.71 -12.59 3.92
C SER A 129 1.75 -12.20 5.39
N LEU A 130 1.07 -13.00 6.22
CA LEU A 130 1.37 -13.09 7.64
C LEU A 130 2.46 -14.15 7.84
N ILE A 131 3.57 -13.76 8.46
CA ILE A 131 4.65 -14.70 8.81
C ILE A 131 4.74 -14.78 10.33
N ALA A 132 4.74 -16.00 10.89
CA ALA A 132 5.31 -16.22 12.22
C ALA A 132 6.82 -16.40 12.08
N TRP A 133 7.56 -15.36 12.43
CA TRP A 133 9.01 -15.33 12.36
C TRP A 133 9.60 -15.83 13.67
N ASP A 134 10.47 -16.82 13.61
CA ASP A 134 11.29 -17.22 14.74
C ASP A 134 12.57 -16.36 14.79
N PRO A 135 12.71 -15.45 15.77
CA PRO A 135 13.87 -14.58 15.87
C PRO A 135 15.17 -15.31 16.25
N VAL A 136 15.08 -16.53 16.79
CA VAL A 136 16.24 -17.35 17.19
C VAL A 136 16.80 -18.07 15.97
N THR A 137 15.96 -18.79 15.23
CA THR A 137 16.38 -19.50 14.01
C THR A 137 16.46 -18.59 12.78
N GLN A 138 15.94 -17.36 12.86
CA GLN A 138 15.93 -16.39 11.76
C GLN A 138 15.22 -16.93 10.51
N SER A 139 14.08 -17.57 10.72
CA SER A 139 13.31 -18.24 9.66
C SER A 139 11.79 -18.22 9.96
N PRO A 140 10.93 -18.38 8.94
CA PRO A 140 9.50 -18.51 9.15
C PRO A 140 9.17 -19.88 9.77
N ALA A 141 8.49 -19.88 10.92
CA ALA A 141 7.89 -21.10 11.48
C ALA A 141 6.67 -21.54 10.67
N TRP A 142 5.86 -20.57 10.24
CA TRP A 142 4.74 -20.76 9.33
C TRP A 142 4.42 -19.46 8.59
N ARG A 143 3.58 -19.56 7.55
CA ARG A 143 3.19 -18.45 6.66
C ARG A 143 1.76 -18.61 6.15
N VAL A 144 1.03 -17.50 6.09
CA VAL A 144 -0.28 -17.38 5.42
C VAL A 144 -0.18 -16.31 4.35
N ASP A 145 -0.55 -16.62 3.11
CA ASP A 145 -0.47 -15.70 1.97
C ASP A 145 -1.80 -14.99 1.72
N TYR A 146 -1.74 -13.71 1.35
CA TYR A 146 -2.90 -12.91 0.96
C TYR A 146 -2.75 -12.37 -0.46
N PRO A 147 -3.84 -12.32 -1.25
CA PRO A 147 -3.84 -11.83 -2.63
C PRO A 147 -3.90 -10.29 -2.74
N VAL A 148 -3.79 -9.58 -1.62
CA VAL A 148 -3.93 -8.12 -1.53
C VAL A 148 -2.75 -7.48 -0.80
N TYR A 149 -2.48 -6.21 -1.01
CA TYR A 149 -1.45 -5.47 -0.27
C TYR A 149 -2.05 -4.68 0.91
N GLY A 150 -1.24 -4.45 1.95
CA GLY A 150 -1.60 -3.52 3.03
C GLY A 150 -2.52 -4.08 4.10
N ASN A 151 -2.36 -5.37 4.43
CA ASN A 151 -3.03 -5.98 5.59
C ASN A 151 -2.63 -5.28 6.88
N SER A 152 -3.52 -5.34 7.85
CA SER A 152 -3.40 -4.69 9.15
C SER A 152 -2.20 -5.22 9.96
N GLY A 153 -1.89 -4.54 11.05
CA GLY A 153 -1.03 -5.07 12.10
C GLY A 153 -1.63 -6.28 12.80
N THR A 154 -0.85 -6.92 13.66
CA THR A 154 -1.23 -8.15 14.36
C THR A 154 -1.43 -7.94 15.86
N LEU A 155 -2.23 -8.81 16.48
CA LEU A 155 -2.42 -8.90 17.93
C LEU A 155 -2.33 -10.37 18.38
N ALA A 156 -1.25 -10.73 19.05
CA ALA A 156 -1.13 -12.02 19.74
C ALA A 156 -1.72 -11.96 21.15
N THR A 157 -2.35 -13.05 21.59
CA THR A 157 -2.98 -13.16 22.91
C THR A 157 -2.50 -14.42 23.64
N GLY A 158 -2.61 -14.43 24.97
CA GLY A 158 -2.26 -15.60 25.80
C GLY A 158 -3.18 -16.83 25.59
N GLY A 159 -4.24 -16.70 24.79
CA GLY A 159 -5.11 -17.80 24.39
C GLY A 159 -4.61 -18.60 23.19
N GLY A 160 -3.39 -18.35 22.71
CA GLY A 160 -2.82 -19.05 21.55
C GLY A 160 -3.36 -18.57 20.20
N LEU A 161 -3.91 -17.34 20.15
CA LEU A 161 -4.45 -16.74 18.93
C LEU A 161 -3.69 -15.47 18.53
N VAL A 162 -3.48 -15.31 17.24
CA VAL A 162 -3.06 -14.06 16.59
C VAL A 162 -4.17 -13.54 15.69
N PHE A 163 -4.58 -12.29 15.93
CA PHE A 163 -5.58 -11.60 15.12
C PHE A 163 -4.91 -10.69 14.09
N GLN A 164 -5.48 -10.66 12.88
CA GLN A 164 -5.09 -9.74 11.82
C GLN A 164 -6.29 -9.46 10.92
N GLY A 165 -6.40 -8.24 10.42
CA GLY A 165 -7.31 -7.90 9.35
C GLY A 165 -6.62 -7.84 8.00
N SER A 166 -7.26 -8.37 6.96
CA SER A 166 -6.79 -8.32 5.59
C SER A 166 -7.37 -7.12 4.84
N ALA A 167 -6.69 -6.69 3.77
CA ALA A 167 -7.11 -5.54 2.98
C ALA A 167 -8.32 -5.83 2.05
N ASP A 168 -8.68 -7.10 1.84
CA ASP A 168 -9.90 -7.51 1.14
C ASP A 168 -11.16 -7.40 2.03
N GLY A 169 -10.98 -7.16 3.34
CA GLY A 169 -12.03 -6.82 4.27
C GLY A 169 -12.51 -7.97 5.14
N VAL A 170 -11.60 -8.88 5.49
CA VAL A 170 -11.84 -10.00 6.39
C VAL A 170 -11.00 -9.82 7.66
N PHE A 171 -11.59 -10.09 8.82
CA PHE A 171 -10.89 -10.12 10.09
C PHE A 171 -10.66 -11.57 10.51
N HIS A 172 -9.41 -11.94 10.78
CA HIS A 172 -8.97 -13.32 10.96
C HIS A 172 -8.43 -13.56 12.37
N ALA A 173 -8.51 -14.81 12.81
CA ALA A 173 -7.81 -15.33 13.99
C ALA A 173 -7.12 -16.65 13.64
N TYR A 174 -5.79 -16.67 13.76
CA TYR A 174 -4.95 -17.83 13.50
C TYR A 174 -4.34 -18.37 14.79
N GLY A 175 -3.97 -19.66 14.81
CA GLY A 175 -3.14 -20.24 15.85
C GLY A 175 -1.75 -19.63 15.87
N THR A 176 -1.23 -19.34 17.06
CA THR A 176 0.12 -18.78 17.23
C THR A 176 1.23 -19.77 16.86
N ASP A 177 1.00 -21.07 17.03
CA ASP A 177 1.97 -22.15 16.85
C ASP A 177 1.95 -22.78 15.46
N ASP A 178 0.78 -22.85 14.81
CA ASP A 178 0.56 -23.59 13.57
C ASP A 178 0.09 -22.73 12.38
N GLY A 179 -0.39 -21.51 12.61
CA GLY A 179 -0.97 -20.64 11.59
C GLY A 179 -2.33 -21.12 11.07
N VAL A 180 -2.99 -22.08 11.72
CA VAL A 180 -4.32 -22.57 11.34
C VAL A 180 -5.35 -21.48 11.58
N GLU A 181 -6.20 -21.21 10.59
CA GLU A 181 -7.31 -20.26 10.74
C GLU A 181 -8.44 -20.90 11.57
N TYR A 182 -8.61 -20.42 12.79
CA TYR A 182 -9.69 -20.90 13.68
C TYR A 182 -10.99 -20.13 13.50
N TRP A 183 -10.89 -18.89 13.03
CA TRP A 183 -12.06 -18.02 12.85
C TRP A 183 -11.75 -16.90 11.87
N ASN A 184 -12.76 -16.52 11.09
CA ASN A 184 -12.75 -15.31 10.29
C ASN A 184 -14.14 -14.67 10.22
N ARG A 185 -14.19 -13.38 9.87
CA ARG A 185 -15.44 -12.65 9.63
C ARG A 185 -15.23 -11.55 8.61
N GLU A 186 -16.08 -11.52 7.60
CA GLU A 186 -16.16 -10.38 6.69
C GLU A 186 -16.64 -9.13 7.44
N VAL A 187 -15.90 -8.05 7.28
CA VAL A 187 -16.25 -6.73 7.83
C VAL A 187 -16.55 -5.71 6.73
N GLY A 188 -16.27 -6.05 5.47
CA GLY A 188 -16.65 -5.28 4.28
C GLY A 188 -15.68 -4.18 3.86
N ASP A 189 -14.66 -3.86 4.66
CA ASP A 189 -13.66 -2.83 4.36
C ASP A 189 -12.27 -3.26 4.85
N ALA A 190 -11.21 -2.74 4.23
CA ALA A 190 -9.84 -3.03 4.63
C ALA A 190 -9.62 -2.63 6.10
N ILE A 191 -9.01 -3.50 6.89
CA ILE A 191 -8.66 -3.18 8.27
C ILE A 191 -7.28 -2.51 8.29
N LEU A 192 -7.20 -1.34 8.93
CA LEU A 192 -5.95 -0.60 9.09
C LEU A 192 -5.50 -0.61 10.55
N GLY A 193 -4.17 -0.52 10.74
CA GLY A 193 -3.57 -0.52 12.09
C GLY A 193 -3.59 -1.90 12.74
N GLY A 194 -3.25 -2.00 14.02
CA GLY A 194 -3.30 -3.26 14.76
C GLY A 194 -4.63 -3.43 15.50
N PRO A 195 -5.19 -4.65 15.58
CA PRO A 195 -6.28 -4.94 16.49
C PRO A 195 -5.88 -4.69 17.95
N VAL A 196 -6.86 -4.45 18.80
CA VAL A 196 -6.66 -4.27 20.24
C VAL A 196 -7.63 -5.16 21.00
N THR A 197 -7.23 -5.71 22.14
CA THR A 197 -8.15 -6.43 23.04
C THR A 197 -8.15 -5.80 24.42
N TYR A 198 -9.31 -5.86 25.08
CA TYR A 198 -9.50 -5.39 26.45
C TYR A 198 -10.60 -6.21 27.13
N GLU A 199 -10.68 -6.08 28.45
CA GLU A 199 -11.75 -6.66 29.27
C GLU A 199 -12.67 -5.55 29.79
N LEU A 200 -13.98 -5.82 29.80
CA LEU A 200 -15.00 -4.98 30.42
C LEU A 200 -16.01 -5.88 31.12
N ASP A 201 -16.23 -5.66 32.42
CA ASP A 201 -17.17 -6.41 33.25
C ASP A 201 -17.01 -7.94 33.17
N GLY A 202 -15.77 -8.42 33.06
CA GLY A 202 -15.44 -9.84 32.96
C GLY A 202 -15.61 -10.46 31.56
N GLU A 203 -15.95 -9.67 30.55
CA GLU A 203 -16.01 -10.10 29.15
C GLU A 203 -14.84 -9.53 28.35
N GLN A 204 -14.17 -10.38 27.57
CA GLN A 204 -13.11 -9.96 26.65
C GLN A 204 -13.70 -9.48 25.33
N TYR A 205 -13.18 -8.35 24.85
CA TYR A 205 -13.49 -7.76 23.56
C TYR A 205 -12.24 -7.69 22.68
N VAL A 206 -12.41 -7.85 21.38
CA VAL A 206 -11.40 -7.58 20.35
C VAL A 206 -11.92 -6.49 19.43
N LEU A 207 -11.14 -5.44 19.21
CA LEU A 207 -11.46 -4.29 18.39
C LEU A 207 -10.67 -4.31 17.09
N ALA A 208 -11.35 -3.98 15.99
CA ALA A 208 -10.74 -3.75 14.69
C ALA A 208 -11.22 -2.42 14.11
N LEU A 209 -10.29 -1.66 13.52
CA LEU A 209 -10.59 -0.41 12.81
C LEU A 209 -10.65 -0.70 11.30
N ALA A 210 -11.87 -0.81 10.78
CA ALA A 210 -12.13 -1.01 9.37
C ALA A 210 -12.23 0.35 8.66
N GLY A 211 -11.42 0.57 7.63
CA GLY A 211 -11.44 1.79 6.83
C GLY A 211 -10.25 1.85 5.91
N GLN A 212 -10.45 1.67 4.60
CA GLN A 212 -9.37 1.66 3.63
C GLN A 212 -8.63 3.00 3.52
N GLY A 213 -7.30 2.94 3.56
CA GLY A 213 -6.43 4.13 3.51
C GLY A 213 -4.95 3.81 3.65
N GLY A 214 -4.13 4.85 3.79
CA GLY A 214 -2.68 4.74 3.76
C GLY A 214 -2.11 4.72 2.33
N ALA A 215 -0.79 4.58 2.21
CA ALA A 215 -0.11 4.78 0.93
C ALA A 215 -0.44 3.73 -0.14
N ILE A 216 -0.71 2.47 0.25
CA ILE A 216 -0.98 1.36 -0.69
C ILE A 216 -2.21 1.60 -1.55
N PRO A 217 -3.43 1.81 -0.98
CA PRO A 217 -4.61 2.05 -1.79
C PRO A 217 -4.48 3.31 -2.66
N LEU A 218 -3.75 4.33 -2.20
CA LEU A 218 -3.55 5.56 -2.96
C LEU A 218 -2.58 5.41 -4.14
N THR A 219 -1.40 4.81 -3.89
CA THR A 219 -0.28 4.79 -4.85
C THR A 219 -0.25 3.56 -5.75
N MET A 220 -0.85 2.44 -5.31
CA MET A 220 -1.02 1.25 -6.14
C MET A 220 -2.42 1.18 -6.74
N GLY A 221 -3.42 1.84 -6.13
CA GLY A 221 -4.77 1.80 -6.64
C GLY A 221 -5.28 0.36 -6.77
N LEU A 222 -5.98 0.04 -7.86
CA LEU A 222 -6.47 -1.32 -8.12
C LEU A 222 -5.34 -2.35 -8.33
N LEU A 223 -4.09 -1.91 -8.57
CA LEU A 223 -2.95 -2.83 -8.64
C LEU A 223 -2.56 -3.41 -7.28
N SER A 224 -3.12 -2.87 -6.18
CA SER A 224 -2.96 -3.44 -4.84
C SER A 224 -3.73 -4.76 -4.64
N GLY A 225 -4.60 -5.14 -5.58
CA GLY A 225 -5.55 -6.23 -5.39
C GLY A 225 -6.76 -5.85 -4.52
N ASN A 226 -6.75 -4.67 -3.89
CA ASN A 226 -7.86 -4.19 -3.08
C ASN A 226 -9.08 -3.86 -3.95
N HIS A 227 -10.27 -3.96 -3.35
CA HIS A 227 -11.52 -3.66 -4.02
C HIS A 227 -11.95 -2.20 -3.79
N PRO A 228 -12.72 -1.60 -4.71
CA PRO A 228 -13.35 -0.31 -4.47
C PRO A 228 -14.25 -0.34 -3.22
N ARG A 229 -13.97 0.52 -2.25
CA ARG A 229 -14.79 0.70 -1.04
C ARG A 229 -15.17 2.16 -0.89
N TYR A 230 -16.47 2.40 -0.61
CA TYR A 230 -17.04 3.74 -0.45
C TYR A 230 -17.74 3.85 0.90
N MET A 231 -17.00 3.61 1.98
CA MET A 231 -17.51 3.62 3.34
C MET A 231 -16.70 4.53 4.24
N ASN A 232 -17.37 5.09 5.24
CA ASN A 232 -16.68 5.74 6.35
C ASN A 232 -16.02 4.69 7.24
N GLY A 233 -14.93 5.07 7.90
CA GLY A 233 -14.26 4.22 8.87
C GLY A 233 -15.20 3.78 10.00
N ARG A 234 -15.07 2.52 10.41
CA ARG A 234 -15.88 1.87 11.45
C ARG A 234 -14.97 1.25 12.51
N LEU A 235 -15.32 1.46 13.77
CA LEU A 235 -14.78 0.68 14.88
C LEU A 235 -15.70 -0.52 15.10
N ILE A 236 -15.15 -1.73 14.99
CA ILE A 236 -15.88 -2.98 15.12
C ILE A 236 -15.39 -3.70 16.38
N ALA A 237 -16.32 -4.16 17.20
CA ALA A 237 -16.04 -4.92 18.41
C ALA A 237 -16.56 -6.35 18.28
N PHE A 238 -15.72 -7.32 18.62
CA PHE A 238 -16.02 -8.74 18.66
C PHE A 238 -15.95 -9.24 20.11
N LYS A 239 -16.87 -10.12 20.49
CA LYS A 239 -16.80 -10.90 21.72
C LYS A 239 -17.47 -12.26 21.53
N LEU A 240 -17.19 -13.20 22.43
CA LEU A 240 -17.86 -14.50 22.44
C LEU A 240 -19.37 -14.34 22.65
N GLY A 241 -20.16 -15.14 21.93
CA GLY A 241 -21.63 -15.14 22.03
C GLY A 241 -22.35 -13.93 21.43
N ALA A 242 -21.63 -12.98 20.79
CA ALA A 242 -22.27 -11.86 20.12
C ALA A 242 -23.12 -12.33 18.93
N THR A 243 -24.35 -11.83 18.84
CA THR A 243 -25.32 -12.13 17.77
C THR A 243 -25.65 -10.92 16.90
N GLY A 244 -24.97 -9.78 17.12
CA GLY A 244 -25.16 -8.58 16.31
C GLY A 244 -24.74 -8.80 14.86
N GLU A 245 -25.53 -8.26 13.92
CA GLU A 245 -25.18 -8.27 12.51
C GLU A 245 -24.31 -7.06 12.16
N LEU A 246 -23.26 -7.30 11.37
CA LEU A 246 -22.47 -6.22 10.78
C LEU A 246 -23.17 -5.78 9.50
N SER A 247 -23.64 -4.53 9.47
CA SER A 247 -24.10 -3.93 8.22
C SER A 247 -22.89 -3.70 7.33
N ILE A 248 -22.86 -4.41 6.20
CA ILE A 248 -21.88 -4.24 5.13
C ILE A 248 -22.64 -3.64 3.94
N PRO A 249 -22.55 -2.32 3.73
CA PRO A 249 -23.09 -1.67 2.55
C PRO A 249 -22.53 -2.29 1.28
N GLU A 250 -23.42 -2.71 0.39
CA GLU A 250 -23.03 -3.06 -0.97
C GLU A 250 -22.53 -1.80 -1.69
N PRO A 251 -21.27 -1.77 -2.15
CA PRO A 251 -20.78 -0.62 -2.89
C PRO A 251 -21.55 -0.52 -4.20
N THR A 252 -22.19 0.62 -4.45
CA THR A 252 -22.75 0.92 -5.79
C THR A 252 -21.59 1.34 -6.69
N PRO A 253 -21.25 0.57 -7.74
CA PRO A 253 -20.20 0.99 -8.67
C PRO A 253 -20.60 2.29 -9.36
N PRO A 254 -19.65 3.22 -9.58
CA PRO A 254 -19.94 4.43 -10.33
C PRO A 254 -20.31 4.12 -11.79
N GLU A 255 -21.21 4.91 -12.37
CA GLU A 255 -21.63 4.74 -13.77
C GLU A 255 -20.53 5.21 -14.75
N PRO A 256 -20.18 4.41 -15.76
CA PRO A 256 -19.24 4.81 -16.80
C PRO A 256 -19.69 6.10 -17.52
N LEU A 257 -18.74 6.99 -17.79
CA LEU A 257 -19.03 8.26 -18.45
C LEU A 257 -19.31 8.06 -19.95
N ASN A 258 -20.28 8.82 -20.47
CA ASN A 258 -20.38 9.03 -21.91
C ASN A 258 -19.35 10.08 -22.33
N THR A 259 -18.20 9.65 -22.87
CA THR A 259 -17.13 10.54 -23.33
C THR A 259 -17.33 11.06 -24.75
N ASP A 260 -18.30 10.54 -25.50
CA ASP A 260 -18.56 10.93 -26.90
C ASP A 260 -19.12 12.35 -27.01
N ILE A 261 -19.62 12.92 -25.90
CA ILE A 261 -20.21 14.27 -25.83
C ILE A 261 -19.19 15.37 -25.57
N THR A 262 -17.92 15.02 -25.38
CA THR A 262 -16.85 15.98 -25.07
C THR A 262 -15.71 15.84 -26.07
N THR A 263 -15.07 16.97 -26.38
CA THR A 263 -13.82 16.99 -27.15
C THR A 263 -12.70 17.57 -26.28
N THR A 264 -11.47 17.28 -26.68
CA THR A 264 -10.28 17.81 -26.04
C THR A 264 -9.25 18.19 -27.10
N ARG A 265 -8.46 19.21 -26.79
CA ARG A 265 -7.31 19.62 -27.61
C ARG A 265 -5.98 19.22 -26.98
N GLY A 266 -6.02 18.52 -25.84
CA GLY A 266 -4.83 18.09 -25.12
C GLY A 266 -4.15 16.88 -25.76
N ASP A 267 -2.85 16.77 -25.52
CA ASP A 267 -2.02 15.63 -25.88
C ASP A 267 -2.11 14.57 -24.77
N THR A 268 -2.59 13.38 -25.11
CA THR A 268 -2.77 12.28 -24.16
C THR A 268 -1.45 11.71 -23.63
N LEU A 269 -0.37 11.77 -24.40
CA LEU A 269 0.94 11.29 -23.99
C LEU A 269 1.58 12.26 -22.98
N ALA A 270 1.53 13.57 -23.28
CA ALA A 270 1.94 14.59 -22.32
C ALA A 270 1.07 14.53 -21.05
N GLY A 271 -0.24 14.29 -21.23
CA GLY A 271 -1.21 14.13 -20.15
C GLY A 271 -0.91 12.97 -19.23
N ALA A 272 -0.55 11.80 -19.79
CA ALA A 272 -0.16 10.64 -19.02
C ALA A 272 1.09 10.90 -18.16
N ALA A 273 2.08 11.60 -18.72
CA ALA A 273 3.30 11.96 -17.99
C ALA A 273 3.02 12.94 -16.83
N ALA A 274 2.22 13.98 -17.09
CA ALA A 274 1.81 14.95 -16.07
C ALA A 274 0.93 14.29 -15.00
N TYR A 275 -0.07 13.50 -15.38
CA TYR A 275 -0.90 12.72 -14.46
C TYR A 275 -0.05 11.83 -13.54
N GLY A 276 0.92 11.12 -14.13
CA GLY A 276 1.85 10.27 -13.41
C GLY A 276 2.64 11.02 -12.33
N SER A 277 2.95 12.30 -12.57
CA SER A 277 3.78 13.13 -11.69
C SER A 277 2.99 13.87 -10.61
N TYR A 278 1.74 14.26 -10.89
CA TYR A 278 0.96 15.14 -10.02
C TYR A 278 -0.28 14.48 -9.40
N CYS A 279 -0.85 13.46 -10.04
CA CYS A 279 -2.16 12.92 -9.67
C CYS A 279 -2.10 11.47 -9.17
N SER A 280 -1.18 10.67 -9.72
CA SER A 280 -1.15 9.22 -9.51
C SER A 280 -0.96 8.77 -8.05
N VAL A 281 -0.31 9.61 -7.23
CA VAL A 281 -0.05 9.32 -5.81
C VAL A 281 -1.30 9.34 -4.95
N CYS A 282 -2.39 9.94 -5.44
CA CYS A 282 -3.69 9.99 -4.75
C CYS A 282 -4.78 9.25 -5.52
N HIS A 283 -4.81 9.40 -6.85
CA HIS A 283 -5.86 8.86 -7.71
C HIS A 283 -5.50 7.49 -8.33
N GLY A 284 -4.39 6.89 -7.90
CA GLY A 284 -3.90 5.61 -8.40
C GLY A 284 -3.16 5.72 -9.74
N PRO A 285 -2.34 4.71 -10.07
CA PRO A 285 -1.70 4.61 -11.38
C PRO A 285 -2.76 4.45 -12.45
N ALA A 286 -2.59 5.16 -13.57
CA ALA A 286 -3.56 5.18 -14.67
C ALA A 286 -5.02 5.51 -14.28
N ALA A 287 -5.22 6.31 -13.23
CA ALA A 287 -6.52 6.65 -12.66
C ALA A 287 -7.32 5.44 -12.13
N LEU A 288 -6.63 4.34 -11.81
CA LEU A 288 -7.22 3.14 -11.21
C LEU A 288 -7.31 3.29 -9.69
N SER A 289 -8.24 4.11 -9.18
CA SER A 289 -8.44 4.26 -7.73
C SER A 289 -9.22 3.09 -7.11
N VAL A 290 -9.02 2.86 -5.81
CA VAL A 290 -9.79 1.90 -4.99
C VAL A 290 -10.84 2.58 -4.10
N GLY A 291 -11.17 3.84 -4.37
CA GLY A 291 -12.31 4.52 -3.74
C GLY A 291 -12.03 5.30 -2.46
N SER A 292 -10.84 5.17 -1.85
CA SER A 292 -10.40 6.04 -0.74
C SER A 292 -10.25 7.51 -1.16
N ILE A 293 -10.01 7.74 -2.46
CA ILE A 293 -10.01 9.03 -3.15
C ILE A 293 -10.75 8.80 -4.49
N PRO A 294 -11.44 9.81 -5.07
CA PRO A 294 -12.24 9.60 -6.28
C PRO A 294 -11.47 8.93 -7.43
N ASP A 295 -12.11 7.95 -8.07
CA ASP A 295 -11.64 7.43 -9.35
C ASP A 295 -12.00 8.43 -10.45
N LEU A 296 -10.96 9.05 -11.04
CA LEU A 296 -11.17 10.15 -11.98
C LEU A 296 -11.78 9.70 -13.31
N ARG A 297 -11.77 8.39 -13.62
CA ARG A 297 -12.41 7.84 -14.83
C ARG A 297 -13.93 7.97 -14.79
N PHE A 298 -14.49 8.14 -13.59
CA PHE A 298 -15.93 8.30 -13.36
C PHE A 298 -16.31 9.74 -12.96
N SER A 299 -15.35 10.67 -12.97
CA SER A 299 -15.63 12.06 -12.58
C SER A 299 -16.24 12.85 -13.73
N SER A 300 -17.51 13.23 -13.62
CA SER A 300 -18.20 14.06 -14.63
C SER A 300 -17.50 15.40 -14.91
N SER A 301 -16.66 15.88 -13.99
CA SER A 301 -15.89 17.11 -14.16
C SER A 301 -14.92 17.03 -15.34
N ILE A 302 -14.42 15.84 -15.73
CA ILE A 302 -13.51 15.72 -16.87
C ILE A 302 -14.20 15.98 -18.22
N LEU A 303 -15.54 15.91 -18.26
CA LEU A 303 -16.36 16.19 -19.45
C LEU A 303 -16.50 17.68 -19.73
N ASN A 304 -16.16 18.55 -18.77
CA ASN A 304 -16.22 19.99 -18.90
C ASN A 304 -14.86 20.62 -18.58
N GLN A 305 -14.26 21.29 -19.57
CA GLN A 305 -12.92 21.85 -19.43
C GLN A 305 -12.82 22.86 -18.27
N ASP A 306 -13.74 23.82 -18.18
CA ASP A 306 -13.70 24.87 -17.16
C ASP A 306 -13.89 24.31 -15.75
N ALA A 307 -14.78 23.32 -15.58
CA ALA A 307 -14.97 22.63 -14.31
C ALA A 307 -13.70 21.91 -13.88
N PHE A 308 -13.03 21.19 -14.79
CA PHE A 308 -11.78 20.51 -14.49
C PHE A 308 -10.65 21.50 -14.13
N MET A 309 -10.53 22.60 -14.87
CA MET A 309 -9.57 23.67 -14.59
C MET A 309 -9.80 24.30 -13.22
N SER A 310 -11.06 24.58 -12.88
CA SER A 310 -11.42 25.18 -11.57
C SER A 310 -11.00 24.28 -10.40
N ILE A 311 -11.04 22.96 -10.59
CA ILE A 311 -10.61 22.00 -9.56
C ILE A 311 -9.08 21.98 -9.46
N VAL A 312 -8.37 21.83 -10.58
CA VAL A 312 -6.94 21.57 -10.60
C VAL A 312 -6.08 22.83 -10.41
N LEU A 313 -6.52 23.97 -10.96
CA LEU A 313 -5.78 25.24 -10.90
C LEU A 313 -6.35 26.17 -9.83
N ASP A 314 -7.66 26.36 -9.78
CA ASP A 314 -8.26 27.36 -8.87
C ASP A 314 -8.52 26.81 -7.46
N GLY A 315 -8.31 25.50 -7.25
CA GLY A 315 -8.40 24.87 -5.94
C GLY A 315 -9.84 24.76 -5.43
N LEU A 316 -10.83 24.56 -6.31
CA LEU A 316 -12.24 24.44 -5.95
C LEU A 316 -12.50 23.41 -4.82
N PHE A 317 -11.68 22.37 -4.71
CA PHE A 317 -11.76 21.34 -3.69
C PHE A 317 -10.62 21.37 -2.65
N ALA A 318 -9.93 22.50 -2.49
CA ALA A 318 -8.83 22.66 -1.52
C ALA A 318 -9.27 22.35 -0.08
N SER A 319 -10.47 22.74 0.31
CA SER A 319 -11.03 22.45 1.64
C SER A 319 -11.29 20.96 1.90
N ARG A 320 -11.27 20.12 0.85
CA ARG A 320 -11.42 18.67 0.90
C ARG A 320 -10.09 17.94 0.69
N GLY A 321 -8.97 18.66 0.68
CA GLY A 321 -7.63 18.10 0.52
C GLY A 321 -7.14 17.96 -0.93
N MET A 322 -7.92 18.38 -1.94
CA MET A 322 -7.44 18.43 -3.33
C MET A 322 -6.63 19.71 -3.57
N ALA A 323 -5.30 19.57 -3.72
CA ALA A 323 -4.40 20.70 -3.91
C ALA A 323 -4.68 21.45 -5.23
N SER A 324 -4.43 22.76 -5.22
CA SER A 324 -4.21 23.52 -6.45
C SER A 324 -2.80 23.27 -6.95
N PHE A 325 -2.66 23.06 -8.26
CA PHE A 325 -1.39 22.82 -8.94
C PHE A 325 -0.92 24.01 -9.77
N ALA A 326 -1.56 25.18 -9.64
CA ALA A 326 -1.26 26.37 -10.45
C ALA A 326 0.16 26.91 -10.30
N ALA A 327 0.90 26.50 -9.26
CA ALA A 327 2.30 26.88 -9.08
C ALA A 327 3.26 26.09 -9.99
N ASP A 328 2.85 24.90 -10.47
CA ASP A 328 3.70 24.01 -11.27
C ASP A 328 3.08 23.66 -12.64
N LEU A 329 1.76 23.78 -12.80
CA LEU A 329 1.02 23.44 -14.02
C LEU A 329 0.33 24.64 -14.64
N GLY A 330 0.41 24.75 -15.97
CA GLY A 330 -0.37 25.69 -16.77
C GLY A 330 -1.66 25.08 -17.33
N ALA A 331 -2.48 25.92 -17.96
CA ALA A 331 -3.75 25.49 -18.57
C ALA A 331 -3.57 24.39 -19.63
N ILE A 332 -2.47 24.42 -20.39
CA ILE A 332 -2.21 23.36 -21.39
C ILE A 332 -1.88 22.03 -20.72
N ASP A 333 -1.13 22.02 -19.63
CA ASP A 333 -0.77 20.80 -18.90
C ASP A 333 -2.01 20.13 -18.31
N VAL A 334 -2.90 20.94 -17.71
CA VAL A 334 -4.17 20.45 -17.17
C VAL A 334 -5.10 19.95 -18.27
N GLU A 335 -5.12 20.58 -19.44
CA GLU A 335 -5.90 20.09 -20.58
C GLU A 335 -5.32 18.77 -21.13
N ASN A 336 -3.99 18.61 -21.12
CA ASN A 336 -3.35 17.34 -21.45
C ASN A 336 -3.75 16.24 -20.45
N ILE A 337 -3.71 16.53 -19.14
CA ILE A 337 -4.18 15.59 -18.10
C ILE A 337 -5.65 15.21 -18.34
N ARG A 338 -6.51 16.19 -18.64
CA ARG A 338 -7.92 15.95 -18.95
C ARG A 338 -8.08 15.05 -20.18
N ALA A 339 -7.31 15.28 -21.24
CA ALA A 339 -7.29 14.45 -22.43
C ALA A 339 -6.93 13.00 -22.12
N TYR A 340 -5.90 12.80 -21.30
CA TYR A 340 -5.52 11.47 -20.81
C TYR A 340 -6.62 10.80 -19.99
N LEU A 341 -7.25 11.53 -19.05
CA LEU A 341 -8.36 11.00 -18.24
C LEU A 341 -9.58 10.63 -19.08
N LEU A 342 -9.91 11.42 -20.12
CA LEU A 342 -10.97 11.07 -21.07
C LEU A 342 -10.66 9.78 -21.82
N GLN A 343 -9.40 9.57 -22.21
CA GLN A 343 -8.96 8.31 -22.81
C GLN A 343 -9.11 7.14 -21.83
N GLN A 344 -8.73 7.31 -20.55
CA GLN A 344 -8.90 6.27 -19.53
C GLN A 344 -10.39 5.98 -19.24
N ALA A 345 -11.23 7.01 -19.20
CA ALA A 345 -12.68 6.89 -19.00
C ALA A 345 -13.35 6.16 -20.17
N ALA A 346 -12.95 6.46 -21.41
CA ALA A 346 -13.48 5.79 -22.61
C ALA A 346 -13.13 4.28 -22.67
N ALA A 347 -12.08 3.85 -21.96
CA ALA A 347 -11.68 2.45 -21.87
C ALA A 347 -12.45 1.65 -20.80
N VAL A 348 -13.25 2.33 -19.96
CA VAL A 348 -14.11 1.66 -18.98
C VAL A 348 -15.29 1.01 -19.70
N PRO A 349 -15.54 -0.30 -19.53
CA PRO A 349 -16.70 -0.97 -20.13
C PRO A 349 -18.02 -0.33 -19.67
N ARG A 350 -18.95 -0.12 -20.61
CA ARG A 350 -20.33 0.31 -20.34
C ARG A 350 -21.22 -0.90 -20.10
#